data_AF-A0A166JAE7-F1
#
_entry.id   AF-A0A166JAE7-F1
#
_cell.length_a   1.000
_cell.length_b   1.000
_cell.length_c   1.000
_cell.angle_alpha   90.00
_cell.angle_beta   90.00
_cell.angle_gamma   90.00
#
_symmetry.space_group_name_H-M   'P 1'
#
loop_
_entity.id
_entity.type
_entity.pdbx_description
1 polymer ?
#
loop_
_entity_poly.entity_id
_entity_poly.type
_entity_poly.pdbx_seq_one_letter_code
_entity_poly.pdbx_strand_id
1 'polypeptide(L)'
;MEWQMRAIRGATTVSENTIEAIGEAVTELIDELEQRNQLQPEEMISVTFSVTRDLDAIFPAAIARSRSGWDNVAMLDVQQMHVEGSLPRCIRFLIHAYLPASTPIHHIYLRQAAKLRPDWSLSQPLQPSQHIVKSKV
;
A
#
# COMPACT_ATOMS: atom_id res chain seq x y z
N MET A 1 -15.61 18.90 -9.14
CA MET A 1 -14.35 18.21 -8.80
C MET A 1 -14.21 17.05 -9.74
N GLU A 2 -13.09 16.96 -10.46
CA GLU A 2 -12.81 15.80 -11.31
C GLU A 2 -12.40 14.61 -10.45
N TRP A 3 -12.84 13.42 -10.81
CA TRP A 3 -12.49 12.16 -10.16
C TRP A 3 -11.73 11.29 -11.15
N GLN A 4 -10.80 10.48 -10.65
CA GLN A 4 -10.01 9.57 -11.47
C GLN A 4 -9.67 8.30 -10.71
N MET A 5 -9.50 7.22 -11.46
CA MET A 5 -8.98 5.97 -10.93
C MET A 5 -7.48 6.13 -10.65
N ARG A 6 -7.06 5.77 -9.44
CA ARG A 6 -5.67 5.81 -8.99
C ARG A 6 -5.25 4.42 -8.52
N ALA A 7 -3.98 4.12 -8.70
CA ALA A 7 -3.35 2.89 -8.23
C ALA A 7 -2.40 3.20 -7.08
N ILE A 8 -2.48 2.44 -5.98
CA ILE A 8 -1.62 2.60 -4.80
C ILE A 8 -0.86 1.29 -4.55
N ARG A 9 0.46 1.38 -4.45
CA ARG A 9 1.35 0.27 -4.12
C ARG A 9 1.70 0.24 -2.64
N GLY A 10 1.75 -0.97 -2.11
CA GLY A 10 2.17 -1.28 -0.76
C GLY A 10 3.14 -2.46 -0.74
N ALA A 11 4.12 -2.45 0.15
CA ALA A 11 4.97 -3.59 0.43
C ALA A 11 5.53 -3.57 1.86
N THR A 12 5.59 -4.73 2.48
CA THR A 12 6.24 -4.95 3.79
C THR A 12 6.92 -6.32 3.81
N THR A 13 7.63 -6.63 4.89
CA THR A 13 8.26 -7.94 5.11
C THR A 13 7.94 -8.48 6.49
N VAL A 14 7.86 -9.80 6.62
CA VAL A 14 7.68 -10.47 7.92
C VAL A 14 9.00 -11.09 8.41
N SER A 15 9.15 -11.18 9.73
CA SER A 15 10.28 -11.84 10.39
C SER A 15 10.25 -13.36 10.20
N GLU A 16 9.06 -13.94 10.15
CA GLU A 16 8.82 -15.38 10.07
C GLU A 16 7.47 -15.69 9.41
N ASN A 17 7.29 -16.95 8.96
CA ASN A 17 6.06 -17.42 8.32
C ASN A 17 5.09 -17.97 9.39
N THR A 18 4.52 -17.06 10.18
CA THR A 18 3.48 -17.36 11.18
C THR A 18 2.27 -16.46 10.99
N ILE A 19 1.10 -16.89 11.48
CA ILE A 19 -0.14 -16.12 11.37
C ILE A 19 0.02 -14.77 12.08
N GLU A 20 0.68 -14.76 13.24
CA GLU A 20 0.89 -13.59 14.08
C GLU A 20 1.79 -12.57 13.37
N ALA A 21 2.94 -12.99 12.83
CA ALA A 21 3.88 -12.10 12.17
C ALA A 21 3.32 -11.53 10.86
N ILE A 22 2.55 -12.33 10.11
CA ILE A 22 1.85 -11.88 8.89
C ILE A 22 0.73 -10.92 9.28
N GLY A 23 -0.06 -11.25 10.31
CA GLY A 23 -1.13 -10.41 10.86
C GLY A 23 -0.65 -9.02 11.24
N GLU A 24 0.42 -8.93 12.03
CA GLU A 24 1.02 -7.66 12.45
C GLU A 24 1.49 -6.84 11.26
N ALA A 25 2.21 -7.45 10.32
CA ALA A 25 2.78 -6.73 9.17
C ALA A 25 1.71 -6.23 8.19
N VAL A 26 0.66 -7.02 7.93
CA VAL A 26 -0.45 -6.61 7.08
C VAL A 26 -1.24 -5.47 7.75
N THR A 27 -1.46 -5.55 9.06
CA THR A 27 -2.15 -4.51 9.83
C THR A 27 -1.37 -3.20 9.78
N GLU A 28 -0.07 -3.22 10.09
CA GLU A 28 0.82 -2.04 10.00
C GLU A 28 0.81 -1.44 8.59
N LEU A 29 0.87 -2.28 7.55
CA LEU A 29 0.89 -1.84 6.17
C LEU A 29 -0.43 -1.14 5.77
N ILE A 30 -1.57 -1.61 6.27
CA ILE A 30 -2.89 -0.99 6.03
C ILE A 30 -3.06 0.29 6.86
N ASP A 31 -2.61 0.31 8.11
CA ASP A 31 -2.63 1.51 8.96
C ASP A 31 -1.89 2.68 8.29
N GLU A 32 -0.68 2.44 7.79
CA GLU A 32 0.11 3.45 7.10
C GLU A 32 -0.52 3.89 5.76
N LEU A 33 -1.18 2.97 5.04
CA LEU A 33 -1.92 3.29 3.82
C LEU A 33 -3.04 4.28 4.09
N GLU A 34 -3.92 3.94 5.05
CA GLU A 34 -5.07 4.77 5.41
C GLU A 34 -4.62 6.12 5.97
N GLN A 35 -3.62 6.12 6.85
CA GLN A 35 -3.10 7.36 7.45
C GLN A 35 -2.51 8.31 6.41
N ARG A 36 -1.70 7.82 5.48
CA ARG A 36 -1.00 8.70 4.51
C ARG A 36 -1.87 9.12 3.33
N ASN A 37 -2.84 8.31 2.93
CA ASN A 37 -3.71 8.61 1.80
C ASN A 37 -5.09 9.15 2.22
N GLN A 38 -5.42 9.12 3.51
CA GLN A 38 -6.77 9.39 4.04
C GLN A 38 -7.85 8.54 3.34
N LEU A 39 -7.44 7.36 2.86
CA LEU A 39 -8.25 6.48 2.02
C LEU A 39 -9.29 5.77 2.88
N GLN A 40 -10.56 5.83 2.46
CA GLN A 40 -11.64 5.06 3.08
C GLN A 40 -11.92 3.78 2.29
N PRO A 41 -12.39 2.69 2.93
CA PRO A 41 -12.68 1.44 2.23
C PRO A 41 -13.66 1.57 1.07
N GLU A 42 -14.64 2.46 1.18
CA GLU A 42 -15.68 2.68 0.16
C GLU A 42 -15.13 3.32 -1.12
N GLU A 43 -13.95 3.93 -1.06
CA GLU A 43 -13.27 4.52 -2.22
C GLU A 43 -12.44 3.48 -3.00
N MET A 44 -12.23 2.30 -2.41
CA MET A 44 -11.46 1.22 -3.02
C MET A 44 -12.33 0.38 -3.96
N ILE A 45 -11.88 0.27 -5.21
CA ILE A 45 -12.48 -0.62 -6.21
C ILE A 45 -12.03 -2.06 -5.95
N SER A 46 -10.74 -2.27 -5.68
CA SER A 46 -10.18 -3.61 -5.43
C SER A 46 -8.82 -3.57 -4.76
N VAL A 47 -8.45 -4.67 -4.10
CA VAL A 47 -7.10 -4.93 -3.58
C VAL A 47 -6.59 -6.27 -4.11
N THR A 48 -5.43 -6.26 -4.73
CA THR A 48 -4.68 -7.50 -5.01
C THR A 48 -3.51 -7.58 -4.06
N PHE A 49 -3.51 -8.57 -3.18
CA PHE A 49 -2.35 -8.92 -2.37
C PHE A 49 -1.48 -9.93 -3.10
N SER A 50 -0.16 -9.83 -2.93
CA SER A 50 0.76 -10.86 -3.39
C SER A 50 1.79 -11.18 -2.32
N VAL A 51 2.10 -12.47 -2.15
CA VAL A 51 3.10 -12.93 -1.18
C VAL A 51 4.19 -13.73 -1.87
N THR A 52 5.43 -13.61 -1.40
CA THR A 52 6.51 -14.51 -1.83
C THR A 52 6.20 -15.95 -1.40
N ARG A 53 6.68 -16.93 -2.18
CA ARG A 53 6.35 -18.36 -1.99
C ARG A 53 6.78 -18.96 -0.64
N ASP A 54 7.60 -18.25 0.12
CA ASP A 54 8.08 -18.61 1.46
C ASP A 54 7.12 -18.16 2.58
N LEU A 55 5.96 -17.59 2.22
CA LEU A 55 4.84 -17.29 3.13
C LEU A 55 3.60 -18.06 2.71
N ASP A 56 3.17 -18.99 3.56
CA ASP A 56 2.01 -19.87 3.32
C ASP A 56 1.11 -20.06 4.55
N ALA A 57 1.42 -19.40 5.68
CA ALA A 57 0.67 -19.61 6.92
C ALA A 57 -0.76 -19.00 6.91
N ILE A 58 -0.98 -17.89 6.20
CA ILE A 58 -2.30 -17.25 6.09
C ILE A 58 -2.38 -16.32 4.87
N PHE A 59 -3.60 -16.15 4.34
CA PHE A 59 -3.93 -15.16 3.33
C PHE A 59 -3.94 -13.72 3.89
N PRO A 60 -3.18 -12.77 3.33
CA PRO A 60 -3.25 -11.36 3.71
C PRO A 60 -4.66 -10.77 3.65
N ALA A 61 -5.47 -11.13 2.65
CA ALA A 61 -6.85 -10.65 2.56
C ALA A 61 -7.72 -11.13 3.74
N ALA A 62 -7.42 -12.30 4.35
CA ALA A 62 -8.15 -12.76 5.52
C ALA A 62 -7.91 -11.85 6.75
N ILE A 63 -6.69 -11.34 6.90
CA ILE A 63 -6.35 -10.35 7.93
C ILE A 63 -7.05 -9.03 7.62
N ALA A 64 -6.95 -8.55 6.38
CA ALA A 64 -7.54 -7.28 5.95
C ALA A 64 -9.07 -7.26 6.16
N ARG A 65 -9.79 -8.36 5.90
CA ARG A 65 -11.24 -8.47 6.13
C ARG A 65 -11.67 -8.29 7.58
N SER A 66 -10.79 -8.50 8.55
CA SER A 66 -11.12 -8.27 9.96
C SER A 66 -11.17 -6.78 10.32
N ARG A 67 -10.66 -5.90 9.43
CA ARG A 67 -10.72 -4.44 9.56
C ARG A 67 -12.09 -3.92 9.12
N SER A 68 -12.62 -2.94 9.85
CA SER A 68 -13.94 -2.36 9.58
C SER A 68 -14.02 -1.79 8.15
N GLY A 69 -15.09 -2.15 7.43
CA GLY A 69 -15.37 -1.69 6.05
C GLY A 69 -14.64 -2.46 4.96
N TRP A 70 -13.49 -3.07 5.28
CA TRP A 70 -12.70 -3.84 4.31
C TRP A 70 -13.38 -5.14 3.88
N ASP A 71 -14.28 -5.69 4.68
CA ASP A 71 -15.08 -6.88 4.35
C ASP A 71 -15.95 -6.73 3.08
N ASN A 72 -16.25 -5.49 2.67
CA ASN A 72 -17.00 -5.17 1.45
C ASN A 72 -16.12 -4.92 0.20
N VAL A 73 -14.79 -4.89 0.36
CA VAL A 73 -13.86 -4.60 -0.75
C VAL A 73 -13.52 -5.90 -1.48
N ALA A 74 -13.53 -5.86 -2.82
CA ALA A 74 -13.12 -7.00 -3.62
C ALA A 74 -11.60 -7.25 -3.46
N MET A 75 -11.23 -8.41 -2.91
CA MET A 75 -9.83 -8.77 -2.67
C MET A 75 -9.43 -10.09 -3.32
N LEU A 76 -8.19 -10.15 -3.81
CA LEU A 76 -7.57 -11.36 -4.34
C LEU A 76 -6.15 -11.50 -3.80
N ASP A 77 -5.82 -12.68 -3.27
CA ASP A 77 -4.45 -13.05 -2.95
C ASP A 77 -3.85 -13.86 -4.11
N VAL A 78 -2.63 -13.52 -4.51
CA VAL A 78 -1.86 -14.27 -5.52
C VAL A 78 -0.47 -14.59 -5.01
N GLN A 79 0.17 -15.60 -5.59
CA GLN A 79 1.60 -15.81 -5.34
C GLN A 79 2.42 -14.82 -6.18
N GLN A 80 3.36 -14.14 -5.54
CA GLN A 80 4.33 -13.29 -6.21
C GLN A 80 5.26 -14.14 -7.07
N MET A 81 5.58 -13.65 -8.28
CA MET A 81 6.59 -14.26 -9.14
C MET A 81 7.88 -14.55 -8.34
N HIS A 82 8.36 -15.78 -8.45
CA HIS A 82 9.61 -16.18 -7.83
C HIS A 82 10.80 -15.71 -8.68
N VAL A 83 11.68 -14.93 -8.06
CA VAL A 83 12.95 -14.48 -8.64
C VAL A 83 14.06 -14.86 -7.65
N GLU A 84 15.09 -15.57 -8.13
CA GLU A 84 16.23 -15.99 -7.31
C GLU A 84 16.94 -14.77 -6.70
N GLY A 85 17.29 -14.84 -5.42
CA GLY A 85 17.91 -13.73 -4.68
C GLY A 85 17.01 -12.50 -4.43
N SER A 86 15.73 -12.55 -4.80
CA SER A 86 14.78 -11.46 -4.49
C SER A 86 14.42 -11.40 -3.01
N LEU A 87 13.83 -10.27 -2.59
CA LEU A 87 13.49 -10.01 -1.20
C LEU A 87 12.53 -11.10 -0.64
N PRO A 88 12.97 -11.91 0.35
CA PRO A 88 12.16 -12.97 0.91
C PRO A 88 11.07 -12.43 1.84
N ARG A 89 10.10 -13.29 2.17
CA ARG A 89 9.04 -13.02 3.17
C ARG A 89 8.35 -11.68 2.98
N CYS A 90 8.03 -11.35 1.73
CA CYS A 90 7.53 -10.05 1.35
C CYS A 90 6.06 -10.13 0.91
N ILE A 91 5.25 -9.31 1.55
CA ILE A 91 3.83 -9.12 1.25
C ILE A 91 3.70 -7.78 0.52
N ARG A 92 2.90 -7.75 -0.54
CA ARG A 92 2.63 -6.55 -1.32
C ARG A 92 1.14 -6.40 -1.55
N PHE A 93 0.70 -5.18 -1.81
CA PHE A 93 -0.60 -4.94 -2.41
C PHE A 93 -0.50 -4.03 -3.64
N LEU A 94 -1.53 -4.13 -4.47
CA LEU A 94 -1.94 -3.14 -5.45
C LEU A 94 -3.41 -2.82 -5.20
N ILE A 95 -3.70 -1.55 -4.94
CA ILE A 95 -5.05 -1.06 -4.71
C ILE A 95 -5.45 -0.20 -5.89
N HIS A 96 -6.65 -0.43 -6.42
CA HIS A 96 -7.31 0.52 -7.31
C HIS A 96 -8.37 1.26 -6.50
N ALA A 97 -8.33 2.59 -6.52
CA ALA A 97 -9.28 3.45 -5.83
C ALA A 97 -9.82 4.53 -6.78
N TYR A 98 -11.03 5.00 -6.55
CA TYR A 98 -11.61 6.13 -7.27
C TYR A 98 -11.60 7.35 -6.35
N LEU A 99 -10.77 8.35 -6.67
CA LEU A 99 -10.48 9.47 -5.78
C LEU A 99 -10.57 10.81 -6.54
N PRO A 100 -10.76 11.94 -5.84
CA PRO A 100 -10.61 13.26 -6.45
C PRO A 100 -9.27 13.41 -7.15
N ALA A 101 -9.25 14.06 -8.31
CA ALA A 101 -8.06 14.12 -9.14
C ALA A 101 -6.89 14.86 -8.48
N SER A 102 -7.19 15.80 -7.59
CA SER A 102 -6.23 16.54 -6.79
C SER A 102 -5.62 15.75 -5.63
N THR A 103 -6.14 14.56 -5.30
CA THR A 103 -5.66 13.78 -4.15
C THR A 103 -4.21 13.31 -4.40
N PRO A 104 -3.26 13.67 -3.51
CA PRO A 104 -1.90 13.14 -3.58
C PRO A 104 -1.91 11.65 -3.24
N ILE A 105 -1.03 10.88 -3.88
CA ILE A 105 -0.93 9.43 -3.67
C ILE A 105 0.40 9.11 -3.02
N HIS A 106 0.33 8.35 -1.93
CA HIS A 106 1.47 7.90 -1.15
C HIS A 106 1.55 6.38 -1.21
N HIS A 107 2.61 5.88 -1.85
CA HIS A 107 2.92 4.46 -1.85
C HIS A 107 3.63 4.07 -0.55
N ILE A 108 3.34 2.87 -0.04
CA ILE A 108 3.75 2.46 1.31
C ILE A 108 4.77 1.34 1.22
N TYR A 109 6.02 1.60 1.61
CA TYR A 109 7.10 0.61 1.58
C TYR A 109 7.78 0.59 2.94
N LEU A 110 7.51 -0.45 3.72
CA LEU A 110 7.94 -0.59 5.11
C LEU A 110 9.03 -1.63 5.26
N ARG A 111 9.69 -1.64 6.43
CA ARG A 111 10.65 -2.67 6.84
C ARG A 111 11.71 -2.91 5.75
N GLN A 112 12.04 -4.16 5.43
CA GLN A 112 13.04 -4.46 4.39
C GLN A 112 12.52 -4.15 2.97
N ALA A 113 11.20 -4.04 2.78
CA ALA A 113 10.62 -3.67 1.49
C ALA A 113 10.89 -2.21 1.10
N ALA A 114 11.25 -1.33 2.04
CA ALA A 114 11.71 0.04 1.76
C ALA A 114 12.87 0.07 0.74
N LYS A 115 13.71 -0.97 0.73
CA LYS A 115 14.84 -1.11 -0.21
C LYS A 115 14.39 -1.32 -1.66
N LEU A 116 13.14 -1.75 -1.89
CA LEU A 116 12.61 -1.98 -3.24
C LEU A 116 12.35 -0.67 -4.00
N ARG A 117 12.03 0.41 -3.28
CA ARG A 117 11.68 1.72 -3.84
C ARG A 117 12.19 2.84 -2.92
N PRO A 118 13.52 3.07 -2.88
CA PRO A 118 14.08 4.12 -2.03
C PRO A 118 13.53 5.51 -2.36
N ASP A 119 13.12 5.75 -3.61
CA ASP A 119 12.49 6.98 -4.06
C ASP A 119 11.06 7.21 -3.52
N TRP A 120 10.39 6.16 -3.03
CA TRP A 120 9.08 6.24 -2.37
C TRP A 120 9.16 6.12 -0.84
N SER A 121 10.25 5.56 -0.32
CA SER A 121 10.51 5.48 1.13
C SER A 121 11.09 6.77 1.71
N LEU A 122 11.68 7.63 0.87
CA LEU A 122 12.07 8.98 1.28
C LEU A 122 10.79 9.82 1.40
N SER A 123 10.51 10.30 2.62
CA SER A 123 9.61 11.43 2.81
C SER A 123 10.09 12.55 1.89
N GLN A 124 9.31 12.86 0.84
CA GLN A 124 9.61 14.02 0.01
C GLN A 124 9.68 15.24 0.95
N PRO A 125 10.75 16.04 0.89
CA PRO A 125 10.71 17.37 1.49
C PRO A 125 9.49 18.08 0.92
N LEU A 126 8.67 18.67 1.78
CA LEU A 126 7.63 19.61 1.38
C LEU A 126 8.24 20.58 0.38
N GLN A 127 7.88 20.48 -0.91
CA GLN A 127 8.28 21.50 -1.86
C GLN A 127 7.61 22.81 -1.41
N PRO A 128 8.38 23.89 -1.15
CA PRO A 128 7.78 25.17 -0.83
C PRO A 128 6.92 25.60 -2.03
N SER A 129 5.67 25.94 -1.72
CA SER A 129 4.70 26.51 -2.66
C SER A 129 5.37 27.59 -3.49
N GLN A 130 5.35 27.43 -4.82
CA GLN A 130 5.84 28.46 -5.72
C GLN A 130 4.99 29.72 -5.54
N HIS A 131 5.64 30.76 -5.01
CA HIS A 131 5.09 32.07 -4.80
C HIS A 131 4.49 32.66 -6.08
N ILE A 132 3.26 33.11 -5.93
CA ILE A 132 2.55 34.21 -6.61
C ILE A 132 3.50 35.08 -7.47
N VAL A 133 3.41 34.93 -8.79
CA VAL A 133 3.86 35.95 -9.73
C VAL A 133 2.90 37.14 -9.59
N LYS A 134 3.36 38.20 -8.93
CA LYS A 134 2.70 39.51 -9.00
C LYS A 134 2.74 39.99 -10.45
N SER A 135 1.59 40.02 -11.11
CA SER A 135 1.42 40.77 -12.36
C SER A 135 1.58 42.26 -12.05
N LYS A 136 2.62 42.87 -12.60
CA LYS A 136 2.65 44.31 -12.89
C LYS A 136 1.93 44.48 -14.22
N VAL A 137 0.76 45.11 -14.21
CA VAL A 137 0.36 46.33 -14.95
C VAL A 137 -1.03 46.69 -14.44
#